data_AF-A0A0B1TQJ4-F1
#
_entry.id   AF-A0A0B1TQJ4-F1
#
_cell.length_a   1.000
_cell.length_b   1.000
_cell.length_c   1.000
_cell.angle_alpha   90.00
_cell.angle_beta   90.00
_cell.angle_gamma   90.00
#
_symmetry.space_group_name_H-M   'P 1'
#
loop_
_entity.id
_entity.type
_entity.pdbx_description
1 polymer ?
#
loop_
_entity_poly.entity_id
_entity_poly.type
_entity_poly.pdbx_seq_one_letter_code
_entity_poly.pdbx_strand_id
1 'polypeptide(L)'
;MGGLHYPGELHLVHVRHDLTLPEAIRKPDGIAVVGVFLLIGHDGSSTAAVSSVLENTLFPGNRSTVQGFRARPLLPAHTEAFYRYEGSLTTPGCDEAVIWTVLADPISITRSQVKHKFWHLWVPVNLTGLFESH
;
A
#
# COMPACT_ATOMS: atom_id res chain seq x y z
N MET A 1 -9.90 9.52 -8.17
CA MET A 1 -9.77 10.45 -9.32
C MET A 1 -11.14 10.88 -9.79
N GLY A 2 -11.33 12.14 -10.21
CA GLY A 2 -12.60 12.61 -10.78
C GLY A 2 -13.79 12.67 -9.81
N GLY A 3 -13.56 12.87 -8.51
CA GLY A 3 -14.63 12.93 -7.50
C GLY A 3 -15.14 11.57 -7.00
N LEU A 4 -14.62 10.46 -7.53
CA LEU A 4 -14.88 9.13 -6.99
C LEU A 4 -13.99 8.88 -5.76
N HIS A 5 -14.64 8.74 -4.60
CA HIS A 5 -14.01 8.29 -3.36
C HIS A 5 -13.97 6.77 -3.35
N TYR A 6 -12.76 6.21 -3.45
CA TYR A 6 -12.54 4.79 -3.24
C TYR A 6 -12.47 4.51 -1.73
N PRO A 7 -13.05 3.40 -1.24
CA PRO A 7 -12.96 3.00 0.18
C PRO A 7 -11.52 2.80 0.68
N GLY A 8 -10.53 2.70 -0.20
CA GLY A 8 -9.11 2.65 0.15
C GLY A 8 -8.20 2.52 -1.07
N GLU A 9 -6.90 2.58 -0.83
CA GLU A 9 -5.85 2.38 -1.83
C GLU A 9 -4.79 1.44 -1.25
N LEU A 10 -4.30 0.52 -2.09
CA LEU A 10 -3.21 -0.39 -1.78
C LEU A 10 -1.93 0.08 -2.48
N HIS A 11 -0.83 0.17 -1.74
CA HIS A 11 0.49 0.50 -2.27
C HIS A 11 1.42 -0.71 -2.21
N LEU A 12 1.93 -1.15 -3.36
CA LEU A 12 3.00 -2.14 -3.46
C LEU A 12 4.32 -1.40 -3.67
N VAL A 13 5.15 -1.35 -2.62
CA VAL A 13 6.39 -0.56 -2.57
C VAL A 13 7.58 -1.44 -2.92
N HIS A 14 8.40 -1.01 -3.88
CA HIS A 14 9.59 -1.73 -4.35
C HIS A 14 10.82 -0.83 -4.23
N VAL A 15 11.94 -1.41 -3.83
CA VAL A 15 13.25 -0.76 -3.81
C VAL A 15 14.02 -1.23 -5.05
N ARG A 16 14.71 -0.30 -5.73
CA ARG A 16 15.56 -0.62 -6.86
C ARG A 16 16.62 -1.66 -6.45
N HIS A 17 16.81 -2.70 -7.25
CA HIS A 17 17.52 -3.91 -6.84
C HIS A 17 19.01 -3.69 -6.50
N ASP A 18 19.62 -2.62 -7.03
CA ASP A 18 21.01 -2.24 -6.85
C ASP A 18 21.24 -1.34 -5.63
N LEU A 19 20.17 -0.98 -4.91
CA LEU A 19 20.22 -0.04 -3.80
C LEU A 19 19.73 -0.67 -2.49
N THR A 20 20.31 -0.24 -1.39
CA THR A 20 19.69 -0.37 -0.07
C THR A 20 18.60 0.68 0.11
N LEU A 21 17.66 0.46 1.04
CA LEU A 21 16.60 1.43 1.31
C LEU A 21 17.14 2.84 1.67
N PRO A 22 18.17 3.00 2.52
CA PRO A 22 18.76 4.32 2.77
C PRO A 22 19.34 5.00 1.52
N GLU A 23 19.89 4.23 0.57
CA GLU A 23 20.39 4.80 -0.69
C GLU A 23 19.24 5.17 -1.63
N ALA A 24 18.22 4.31 -1.70
CA ALA A 24 17.04 4.49 -2.53
C ALA A 24 16.28 5.78 -2.21
N ILE A 25 16.07 6.11 -0.94
CA ILE A 25 15.39 7.35 -0.54
C ILE A 25 16.14 8.63 -0.97
N ARG A 26 17.42 8.53 -1.36
CA ARG A 26 18.22 9.67 -1.85
C ARG A 26 18.31 9.74 -3.38
N LYS A 27 17.57 8.89 -4.09
CA LYS A 27 17.59 8.77 -5.55
C LYS A 27 16.18 8.98 -6.11
N PRO A 28 15.98 9.84 -7.13
CA PRO A 28 14.67 10.10 -7.70
C PRO A 28 13.90 8.87 -8.19
N ASP A 29 14.63 7.83 -8.57
CA ASP A 29 14.12 6.56 -9.08
C ASP A 29 14.45 5.36 -8.17
N GLY A 30 14.80 5.62 -6.90
CA GLY A 30 15.21 4.59 -5.97
C GLY A 30 14.05 3.70 -5.52
N ILE A 31 12.82 4.22 -5.55
CA ILE A 31 11.61 3.52 -5.12
C ILE A 31 10.59 3.53 -6.26
N ALA A 32 9.95 2.38 -6.49
CA ALA A 32 8.81 2.26 -7.38
C ALA A 32 7.57 1.83 -6.58
N VAL A 33 6.48 2.60 -6.69
CA VAL A 33 5.21 2.26 -6.05
C VAL A 33 4.15 1.96 -7.09
N VAL A 34 3.49 0.81 -6.94
CA VAL A 34 2.27 0.49 -7.70
C VAL A 34 1.07 0.74 -6.79
N GLY A 35 0.25 1.72 -7.18
CA GLY A 35 -1.00 2.06 -6.50
C GLY A 35 -2.20 1.37 -7.14
N VAL A 36 -3.04 0.75 -6.32
CA VAL A 36 -4.26 0.06 -6.76
C VAL A 36 -5.44 0.55 -5.93
N PHE A 37 -6.47 1.08 -6.59
CA PHE A 37 -7.69 1.49 -5.91
C PHE A 37 -8.53 0.27 -5.50
N LEU A 38 -9.16 0.35 -4.34
CA LEU A 38 -10.12 -0.63 -3.86
C LEU A 38 -11.53 -0.12 -4.10
N LEU A 39 -12.45 -0.96 -4.59
CA LEU A 39 -13.87 -0.60 -4.71
C LEU A 39 -14.74 -1.63 -3.97
N ILE A 40 -15.81 -1.15 -3.31
CA ILE A 40 -16.72 -2.06 -2.58
C ILE A 40 -17.51 -2.89 -3.59
N GLY A 41 -17.26 -4.19 -3.62
CA GLY A 41 -17.97 -5.15 -4.45
C GLY A 41 -18.44 -6.38 -3.68
N HIS A 42 -18.89 -7.39 -4.43
CA HIS A 42 -19.40 -8.65 -3.88
C HIS A 42 -18.35 -9.76 -3.85
N ASP A 43 -17.28 -9.64 -4.65
CA ASP A 43 -16.16 -10.57 -4.68
C ASP A 43 -14.97 -10.00 -3.89
N GLY A 44 -14.47 -10.76 -2.93
CA GLY A 44 -13.30 -10.41 -2.10
C GLY A 44 -12.13 -11.35 -2.30
N SER A 45 -12.17 -12.24 -3.30
CA SER A 45 -11.17 -13.26 -3.56
C SER A 45 -9.77 -12.67 -3.76
N SER A 46 -9.70 -11.61 -4.58
CA SER A 46 -8.48 -10.85 -4.90
C SER A 46 -7.80 -10.30 -3.64
N THR A 47 -8.58 -9.86 -2.66
CA THR A 47 -8.11 -9.22 -1.42
C THR A 47 -8.12 -10.17 -0.21
N ALA A 48 -8.39 -11.46 -0.41
CA ALA A 48 -8.52 -12.45 0.67
C ALA A 48 -7.23 -12.61 1.49
N ALA A 49 -6.07 -12.66 0.83
CA ALA A 49 -4.78 -12.81 1.49
C ALA A 49 -4.43 -11.60 2.38
N VAL A 50 -4.66 -10.38 1.87
CA VAL A 50 -4.47 -9.14 2.65
C VAL A 50 -5.47 -9.10 3.81
N SER A 51 -6.71 -9.50 3.53
CA SER A 51 -7.75 -9.62 4.53
C SER A 51 -7.37 -10.53 5.70
N SER A 52 -6.90 -11.75 5.44
CA SER A 52 -6.53 -12.69 6.52
C SER A 52 -5.38 -12.16 7.40
N VAL A 53 -4.49 -11.37 6.82
CA VAL A 53 -3.32 -10.81 7.53
C VAL A 53 -3.74 -9.68 8.44
N LEU A 54 -4.59 -8.79 7.94
CA LEU A 54 -5.14 -7.66 8.70
C LEU A 54 -5.97 -8.14 9.91
N GLU A 55 -6.67 -9.27 9.81
CA GLU A 55 -7.38 -9.88 10.96
C GLU A 55 -6.42 -10.33 12.08
N ASN A 56 -5.18 -10.66 11.74
CA ASN A 56 -4.16 -11.10 12.69
C ASN A 56 -3.24 -9.97 13.17
N THR A 57 -3.43 -8.75 12.66
CA THR A 57 -2.60 -7.56 12.96
C THR A 57 -3.44 -6.37 13.42
N LEU A 58 -4.48 -6.64 14.21
CA LEU A 58 -5.43 -5.65 14.71
C LEU A 58 -4.83 -4.65 15.73
N PHE A 59 -3.69 -4.96 16.34
CA PHE A 59 -3.05 -4.13 17.36
C PHE A 59 -1.66 -3.67 16.92
N PRO A 60 -1.27 -2.41 17.21
CA PRO A 60 0.08 -1.94 16.97
C PRO A 60 1.13 -2.87 17.59
N GLY A 61 2.15 -3.24 16.83
CA GLY A 61 3.20 -4.16 17.27
C GLY A 61 2.93 -5.64 16.98
N ASN A 62 1.69 -6.03 16.65
CA ASN A 62 1.43 -7.37 16.14
C ASN A 62 2.09 -7.55 14.78
N ARG A 63 2.74 -8.70 14.59
CA ARG A 63 3.33 -9.11 13.32
C ARG A 63 2.73 -10.46 12.94
N SER A 64 2.27 -10.58 11.71
CA SER A 64 1.86 -11.87 11.14
C SER A 64 2.66 -12.13 9.87
N THR A 65 2.92 -13.40 9.58
CA THR A 65 3.62 -13.82 8.36
C THR A 65 2.60 -14.33 7.37
N VAL A 66 2.63 -13.80 6.16
CA VAL A 66 1.80 -14.28 5.06
C VAL A 66 2.55 -15.39 4.35
N GLN A 67 2.07 -16.64 4.48
CA GLN A 67 2.63 -17.77 3.73
C GLN A 67 2.06 -17.79 2.31
N GLY A 68 2.91 -18.02 1.31
CA GLY A 68 2.47 -18.16 -0.09
C GLY A 68 1.87 -16.89 -0.71
N PHE A 69 2.29 -15.70 -0.25
CA PHE A 69 1.81 -14.43 -0.80
C PHE A 69 2.06 -14.33 -2.31
N ARG A 70 1.01 -13.98 -3.05
CA ARG A 70 1.08 -13.68 -4.48
C ARG A 70 0.57 -12.26 -4.69
N ALA A 71 1.34 -11.43 -5.39
CA ALA A 71 0.94 -10.07 -5.71
C ALA A 71 -0.08 -10.00 -6.85
N ARG A 72 -0.08 -10.96 -7.80
CA ARG A 72 -0.95 -10.91 -9.01
C ARG A 72 -2.45 -10.77 -8.70
N PRO A 73 -3.03 -11.46 -7.70
CA PRO A 73 -4.43 -11.28 -7.32
C PRO A 73 -4.75 -9.88 -6.77
N LEU A 74 -3.75 -9.12 -6.33
CA LEU A 74 -3.89 -7.73 -5.87
C LEU A 74 -3.72 -6.71 -7.01
N LEU A 75 -3.56 -7.19 -8.24
CA LEU A 75 -3.54 -6.36 -9.43
C LEU A 75 -4.85 -6.57 -10.19
N PRO A 76 -5.39 -5.52 -10.83
CA PRO A 76 -6.53 -5.64 -11.71
C PRO A 76 -6.25 -6.61 -12.87
N ALA A 77 -7.32 -7.08 -13.52
CA ALA A 77 -7.18 -7.94 -14.69
C ALA A 77 -6.37 -7.27 -15.80
N HIS A 78 -6.67 -5.99 -16.05
CA HIS A 78 -6.03 -5.10 -17.01
C HIS A 78 -5.09 -4.13 -16.30
N THR A 79 -3.84 -4.08 -16.73
CA THR A 79 -2.81 -3.22 -16.12
C THR A 79 -2.19 -2.27 -17.14
N GLU A 80 -2.73 -2.23 -18.36
CA GLU A 80 -2.21 -1.44 -19.47
C GLU A 80 -2.58 0.05 -19.32
N ALA A 81 -3.69 0.34 -18.65
CA ALA A 81 -4.13 1.70 -18.34
C ALA A 81 -3.64 2.11 -16.95
N PHE A 82 -2.73 3.09 -16.90
CA PHE A 82 -2.17 3.62 -15.67
C PHE A 82 -1.72 5.06 -15.83
N TYR A 83 -1.55 5.74 -14.70
CA TYR A 83 -0.89 7.04 -14.62
C TYR A 83 0.48 6.85 -13.98
N ARG A 84 1.51 7.47 -14.56
CA ARG A 84 2.88 7.41 -14.03
C ARG A 84 3.42 8.81 -13.80
N TYR A 85 3.97 9.04 -12.61
CA TYR A 85 4.53 10.33 -12.22
C TYR A 85 5.64 10.15 -11.18
N GLU A 86 6.55 11.11 -11.13
CA GLU A 86 7.56 11.25 -10.09
C GLU A 86 6.93 11.95 -8.87
N GLY A 87 7.28 11.50 -7.67
CA GLY A 87 6.75 12.08 -6.44
C GLY A 87 7.50 11.63 -5.21
N SER A 88 6.90 11.88 -4.05
CA SER A 88 7.47 11.54 -2.74
C SER A 88 6.75 10.36 -2.08
N LEU A 89 7.29 9.94 -0.93
CA LEU A 89 6.62 9.00 -0.03
C LEU A 89 5.36 9.65 0.58
N THR A 90 4.31 8.86 0.79
CA THR A 90 3.07 9.29 1.48
C THR A 90 3.19 9.26 3.01
N THR A 91 4.40 9.01 3.53
CA THR A 91 4.77 9.02 4.95
C THR A 91 5.91 10.01 5.18
N PRO A 92 6.10 10.56 6.39
CA PRO A 92 7.05 11.64 6.66
C PRO A 92 8.48 11.32 6.20
N GLY A 93 9.14 12.32 5.61
CA GLY A 93 10.32 12.17 4.77
C GLY A 93 9.93 12.57 3.36
N CYS A 94 9.93 13.89 3.08
CA CYS A 94 9.49 14.46 1.81
C CYS A 94 10.47 14.19 0.65
N ASP A 95 11.14 13.04 0.65
CA ASP A 95 12.11 12.66 -0.35
C ASP A 95 11.38 12.34 -1.65
N GLU A 96 11.68 13.10 -2.71
CA GLU A 96 11.19 12.88 -4.08
C GLU A 96 11.93 11.70 -4.72
N ALA A 97 11.80 10.52 -4.13
CA ALA A 97 12.53 9.31 -4.50
C ALA A 97 11.66 8.24 -5.17
N VAL A 98 10.40 8.58 -5.49
CA VAL A 98 9.38 7.61 -5.84
C VAL A 98 8.88 7.81 -7.27
N ILE A 99 8.92 6.73 -8.05
CA ILE A 99 8.15 6.64 -9.29
C ILE A 99 6.83 5.93 -9.01
N TRP A 100 5.73 6.67 -9.10
CA TRP A 100 4.38 6.17 -8.91
C TRP A 100 3.83 5.57 -10.20
N THR A 101 3.15 4.43 -10.08
CA THR A 101 2.35 3.80 -11.15
C THR A 101 0.98 3.49 -10.57
N VAL A 102 0.00 4.35 -10.84
CA VAL A 102 -1.36 4.21 -10.33
C VAL A 102 -2.21 3.55 -11.41
N LEU A 103 -2.66 2.34 -11.15
CA LEU A 103 -3.48 1.58 -12.10
C LEU A 103 -4.89 2.19 -12.19
N ALA A 104 -5.42 2.29 -13.41
CA ALA A 104 -6.71 2.92 -13.66
C ALA A 104 -7.88 2.07 -13.14
N ASP A 105 -7.78 0.74 -13.29
CA ASP A 105 -8.80 -0.19 -12.86
C ASP A 105 -8.67 -0.51 -11.36
N PRO A 106 -9.77 -0.51 -10.59
CA PRO A 106 -9.75 -0.92 -9.20
C PRO A 106 -9.83 -2.45 -9.06
N ILE A 107 -9.52 -2.95 -7.86
CA ILE A 107 -9.85 -4.31 -7.43
C ILE A 107 -11.01 -4.30 -6.43
N SER A 108 -11.76 -5.40 -6.39
CA SER A 108 -12.91 -5.53 -5.50
C SER A 108 -12.51 -5.94 -4.08
N ILE A 109 -13.11 -5.27 -3.09
CA ILE A 109 -13.09 -5.64 -1.67
C ILE A 109 -14.52 -5.67 -1.14
N THR A 110 -14.86 -6.63 -0.30
CA THR A 110 -16.22 -6.72 0.23
C THR A 110 -16.42 -5.79 1.42
N ARG A 111 -17.67 -5.41 1.67
CA ARG A 111 -18.02 -4.56 2.82
C ARG A 111 -17.63 -5.18 4.17
N SER A 112 -17.69 -6.50 4.31
CA SER A 112 -17.25 -7.19 5.53
C SER A 112 -15.73 -7.08 5.70
N GLN A 113 -14.96 -7.27 4.63
CA GLN A 113 -13.50 -7.10 4.66
C GLN A 113 -13.08 -5.68 5.07
N VAL A 114 -13.80 -4.63 4.65
CA VAL A 114 -13.53 -3.24 5.09
C VAL A 114 -13.94 -2.99 6.54
N LYS A 115 -15.18 -3.38 6.92
CA LYS A 115 -15.77 -3.07 8.23
C LYS A 115 -15.00 -3.67 9.40
N HIS A 116 -14.44 -4.87 9.24
CA HIS A 116 -13.70 -5.52 10.31
C HIS A 116 -12.29 -4.93 10.55
N LYS A 117 -11.80 -4.03 9.68
CA LYS A 117 -10.35 -3.82 9.51
C LYS A 117 -9.89 -2.36 9.52
N PHE A 118 -10.65 -1.44 8.93
CA PHE A 118 -10.19 -0.05 8.80
C PHE A 118 -10.39 0.80 10.07
N TRP A 119 -11.36 0.45 10.92
CA TRP A 119 -11.63 1.19 12.16
C TRP A 119 -10.66 0.86 13.31
N HIS A 120 -9.93 -0.26 13.21
CA HIS A 120 -8.95 -0.69 14.21
C HIS A 120 -7.49 -0.41 13.83
N LEU A 121 -7.21 -0.21 12.53
CA LEU A 121 -5.87 0.12 12.02
C LEU A 121 -5.60 1.64 11.98
N TRP A 122 -6.10 2.39 12.95
CA TRP A 122 -5.52 3.70 13.24
C TRP A 122 -4.15 3.44 13.86
N VAL A 123 -3.13 3.31 13.02
CA VAL A 123 -1.74 3.47 13.47
C VAL A 123 -1.56 4.98 13.60
N PRO A 124 -1.52 5.57 14.81
CA PRO A 124 -0.85 6.84 14.95
C PRO A 124 0.58 6.56 14.47
N VAL A 125 0.98 7.17 13.36
CA VAL A 125 2.39 7.26 13.01
C VAL A 125 3.00 8.08 14.14
N ASN A 126 3.48 7.38 15.16
CA ASN A 126 4.03 7.97 16.36
C ASN A 126 5.42 8.47 15.95
N LEU A 127 5.49 9.73 15.50
CA LEU A 127 6.73 10.40 15.09
C LEU A 127 7.66 10.74 16.26
N THR A 128 7.36 10.25 17.46
CA THR A 128 8.15 10.51 18.67
C THR A 128 9.36 9.59 18.83
N GLY A 129 9.57 8.59 17.96
CA GLY A 129 10.67 7.63 18.09
C GLY A 129 12.00 7.97 17.39
N LEU A 130 12.10 9.09 16.67
CA LEU A 130 13.33 9.48 15.95
C LEU A 130 14.10 10.65 16.58
N PHE A 131 13.70 11.09 17.76
CA PHE A 131 14.48 12.02 18.59
C PHE A 131 14.61 11.47 20.00
N GLU A 132 15.50 10.50 20.19
CA GLU A 132 16.17 10.28 21.48
C GLU A 132 17.46 9.48 21.25
N SER A 133 18.47 10.21 20.78
CA SER A 133 19.85 9.93 21.16
C SER A 133 20.51 11.27 21.41
N HIS A 134 20.44 11.75 22.65
CA HIS A 134 21.50 12.39 23.44
C HIS A 134 21.03 12.42 24.89
#